data_AF-A0A1I3M6Q9-F1
#
_entry.id   AF-A0A1I3M6Q9-F1
#
_cell.length_a   1.000
_cell.length_b   1.000
_cell.length_c   1.000
_cell.angle_alpha   90.00
_cell.angle_beta   90.00
_cell.angle_gamma   90.00
#
_symmetry.space_group_name_H-M   'P 1'
#
loop_
_entity.id
_entity.type
_entity.pdbx_description
1 polymer ?
#
loop_
_entity_poly.entity_id
_entity_poly.type
_entity_poly.pdbx_seq_one_letter_code
_entity_poly.pdbx_strand_id
1 'polypeptide(L)'
;MEGKRLDQDRFDDWCDHLIVKEVGTKRVVGTCRLLPGKKAGKNGGFYSETLFDLSHSSLPRTRMLELGRSCVDPAYRNGRVIQLLWERIADYVNLHGYDYLVGCASLREADHEQLSRIHALLKRFSFLTERYGVYPHPSSRQTGLRPIDAEESLKQMYRLLPPLMKGYLWLGAELAEEPAYDPILRSTDYFVILDQKQITEKYRRRFLDK
;
A
#
# COMPACT_ATOMS: atom_id res chain seq x y z
N MET A 1 -12.92 23.49 -22.14
CA MET A 1 -12.75 23.69 -20.69
C MET A 1 -12.75 22.31 -20.03
N GLU A 2 -11.61 21.63 -20.03
CA GLU A 2 -11.45 20.37 -19.30
C GLU A 2 -11.38 20.70 -17.81
N GLY A 3 -12.54 20.65 -17.14
CA GLY A 3 -12.58 20.71 -15.69
C GLY A 3 -11.74 19.56 -15.16
N LYS A 4 -10.65 19.88 -14.44
CA LYS A 4 -9.91 18.90 -13.63
C LYS A 4 -10.93 18.22 -12.73
N ARG A 5 -11.35 17.01 -13.11
CA ARG A 5 -12.21 16.16 -12.28
C ARG A 5 -11.45 15.94 -10.98
N LEU A 6 -12.07 16.31 -9.85
CA LEU A 6 -11.50 16.05 -8.54
C LEU A 6 -11.33 14.54 -8.37
N ASP A 7 -10.16 14.12 -7.88
CA ASP A 7 -9.92 12.74 -7.45
C ASP A 7 -10.65 12.53 -6.13
N GLN A 8 -11.90 12.05 -6.23
CA GLN A 8 -12.82 11.85 -5.11
C GLN A 8 -13.63 10.58 -5.33
N ASP A 9 -13.90 9.86 -4.25
CA ASP A 9 -14.77 8.69 -4.19
C ASP A 9 -15.65 8.68 -2.94
N ARG A 10 -16.55 7.70 -2.86
CA ARG A 10 -17.49 7.55 -1.74
C ARG A 10 -16.81 7.39 -0.38
N PHE A 11 -15.57 6.91 -0.35
CA PHE A 11 -14.88 6.62 0.89
C PHE A 11 -14.36 7.91 1.55
N ASP A 12 -14.25 9.03 0.80
CA ASP A 12 -13.66 10.29 1.29
C ASP A 12 -14.39 10.83 2.51
N ASP A 13 -15.70 10.65 2.57
CA ASP A 13 -16.56 11.12 3.66
C ASP A 13 -16.31 10.40 5.00
N TRP A 14 -15.65 9.24 4.95
CA TRP A 14 -15.41 8.39 6.13
C TRP A 14 -13.93 8.34 6.50
N CYS A 15 -13.07 8.83 5.62
CA CYS A 15 -11.64 8.92 5.88
C CYS A 15 -11.32 10.10 6.79
N ASP A 16 -10.31 9.90 7.63
CA ASP A 16 -9.52 11.03 8.11
C ASP A 16 -8.49 11.37 7.03
N HIS A 17 -8.16 12.66 6.89
CA HIS A 17 -7.30 13.16 5.82
C HIS A 17 -6.06 13.81 6.41
N LEU A 18 -4.91 13.20 6.16
CA LEU A 18 -3.62 13.73 6.57
C LEU A 18 -3.04 14.56 5.43
N ILE A 19 -2.69 15.81 5.71
CA ILE A 19 -2.10 16.72 4.71
C ILE A 19 -0.81 17.35 5.23
N VAL A 20 0.14 17.55 4.34
CA VAL A 20 1.35 18.32 4.59
C VAL A 20 1.22 19.66 3.88
N LYS A 21 1.42 20.75 4.62
CA LYS A 21 1.37 22.12 4.08
C LYS A 21 2.74 22.76 4.12
N GLU A 22 3.05 23.51 3.07
CA GLU A 22 4.17 24.45 3.10
C GLU A 22 3.86 25.57 4.11
N VAL A 23 4.82 25.91 4.97
CA VAL A 23 4.60 26.83 6.09
C VAL A 23 4.24 28.25 5.61
N GLY A 24 4.95 28.76 4.61
CA GLY A 24 4.78 30.12 4.09
C GLY A 24 3.49 30.30 3.29
N THR A 25 3.28 29.47 2.27
CA THR A 25 2.14 29.62 1.35
C THR A 25 0.87 28.90 1.80
N LYS A 26 0.97 28.01 2.80
CA LYS A 26 -0.10 27.09 3.22
C LYS A 26 -0.57 26.11 2.14
N ARG A 27 0.11 26.04 0.99
CA ARG A 27 -0.19 25.10 -0.08
C ARG A 27 -0.04 23.66 0.43
N VAL A 28 -1.00 22.80 0.08
CA VAL A 28 -0.90 21.36 0.33
C VAL A 28 0.11 20.77 -0.65
N VAL A 29 1.16 20.13 -0.11
CA VAL A 29 2.28 19.54 -0.87
C VAL A 29 2.37 18.03 -0.73
N GLY A 30 1.54 17.44 0.14
CA GLY A 30 1.35 16.01 0.23
C GLY A 30 0.07 15.65 0.97
N THR A 31 -0.46 14.47 0.71
CA THR A 31 -1.69 13.96 1.33
C THR A 31 -1.61 12.44 1.52
N CYS A 32 -2.40 11.93 2.46
CA CYS A 32 -2.68 10.51 2.67
C CYS A 32 -4.06 10.36 3.33
N ARG A 33 -4.86 9.43 2.84
CA ARG A 33 -6.15 9.07 3.45
C ARG A 33 -5.96 7.94 4.44
N LEU A 34 -6.66 8.07 5.57
CA LEU A 34 -6.66 7.14 6.68
C LEU A 34 -8.10 6.64 6.87
N LEU A 35 -8.37 5.37 6.59
CA LEU A 35 -9.67 4.77 6.81
C LEU A 35 -9.62 3.77 7.97
N PRO A 36 -10.06 4.17 9.18
CA PRO A 36 -10.23 3.25 10.31
C PRO A 36 -11.14 2.08 9.99
N GLY A 37 -10.75 0.86 10.36
CA GLY A 37 -11.59 -0.31 10.09
C GLY A 37 -12.95 -0.31 10.79
N LYS A 38 -13.08 0.38 11.92
CA LYS A 38 -14.39 0.64 12.56
C LYS A 38 -15.30 1.51 11.70
N LYS A 39 -14.74 2.50 10.99
CA LYS A 39 -15.50 3.36 10.06
C LYS A 39 -15.81 2.58 8.78
N ALA A 40 -14.84 1.84 8.23
CA ALA A 40 -15.04 0.97 7.08
C ALA A 40 -16.19 -0.02 7.28
N GLY A 41 -16.19 -0.76 8.39
CA GLY A 41 -17.23 -1.76 8.69
C GLY A 41 -18.65 -1.19 8.81
N LYS A 42 -18.80 0.11 9.10
CA LYS A 42 -20.10 0.80 9.15
C LYS A 42 -20.54 1.39 7.82
N ASN A 43 -19.61 1.56 6.87
CA ASN A 43 -19.84 2.33 5.64
C ASN A 43 -19.51 1.52 4.38
N GLY A 44 -19.71 0.20 4.40
CA GLY A 44 -19.60 -0.63 3.20
C GLY A 44 -18.18 -1.09 2.84
N GLY A 45 -17.28 -1.12 3.83
CA GLY A 45 -15.96 -1.75 3.72
C GLY A 45 -14.81 -0.77 3.46
N PHE A 46 -13.63 -1.34 3.32
CA PHE A 46 -12.42 -0.66 2.85
C PHE A 46 -12.46 -0.45 1.33
N TYR A 47 -11.63 0.44 0.81
CA TYR A 47 -11.41 0.54 -0.63
C TYR A 47 -10.88 -0.77 -1.20
N SER A 48 -9.86 -1.32 -0.54
CA SER A 48 -9.24 -2.59 -0.93
C SER A 48 -10.24 -3.75 -1.02
N GLU A 49 -11.34 -3.72 -0.26
CA GLU A 49 -12.39 -4.74 -0.33
C GLU A 49 -13.23 -4.72 -1.61
N THR A 50 -13.10 -3.65 -2.41
CA THR A 50 -13.67 -3.62 -3.77
C THR A 50 -12.87 -4.45 -4.76
N LEU A 51 -11.60 -4.75 -4.43
CA LEU A 51 -10.68 -5.52 -5.26
C LEU A 51 -10.39 -6.90 -4.67
N PHE A 52 -10.37 -7.00 -3.33
CA PHE A 52 -10.00 -8.19 -2.57
C PHE A 52 -11.14 -8.66 -1.67
N ASP A 53 -11.26 -9.98 -1.52
CA ASP A 53 -12.10 -10.62 -0.51
C ASP A 53 -11.30 -10.77 0.79
N LEU A 54 -11.83 -10.17 1.85
CA LEU A 54 -11.29 -10.23 3.22
C LEU A 54 -12.21 -11.01 4.17
N SER A 55 -13.28 -11.65 3.66
CA SER A 55 -14.28 -12.37 4.46
C SER A 55 -13.67 -13.49 5.33
N HIS A 56 -12.61 -14.13 4.85
CA HIS A 56 -11.86 -15.16 5.54
C HIS A 56 -10.54 -14.67 6.14
N SER A 57 -10.34 -13.35 6.18
CA SER A 57 -9.08 -12.80 6.64
C SER A 57 -8.89 -13.02 8.15
N SER A 58 -7.67 -13.42 8.52
CA SER A 58 -7.26 -13.48 9.94
C SER A 58 -6.98 -12.09 10.53
N LEU A 59 -7.04 -11.03 9.73
CA LEU A 59 -6.83 -9.66 10.18
C LEU A 59 -8.08 -9.11 10.89
N PRO A 60 -7.98 -8.70 12.17
CA PRO A 60 -9.10 -8.11 12.88
C PRO A 60 -9.38 -6.71 12.33
N ARG A 61 -10.48 -6.56 11.57
CA ARG A 61 -10.90 -5.29 10.95
C ARG A 61 -10.80 -4.09 11.89
N THR A 62 -11.28 -4.21 13.12
CA THR A 62 -11.29 -3.09 14.08
C THR A 62 -9.90 -2.63 14.52
N ARG A 63 -8.85 -3.42 14.22
CA ARG A 63 -7.45 -3.14 14.47
C ARG A 63 -6.67 -2.76 13.21
N MET A 64 -7.34 -2.70 12.06
CA MET A 64 -6.76 -2.27 10.79
C MET A 64 -7.00 -0.79 10.53
N LEU A 65 -6.01 -0.16 9.89
CA LEU A 65 -6.10 1.16 9.29
C LEU A 65 -5.71 1.06 7.82
N GLU A 66 -6.63 1.35 6.92
CA GLU A 66 -6.32 1.42 5.50
C GLU A 66 -5.70 2.78 5.16
N LEU A 67 -4.58 2.74 4.45
CA LEU A 67 -3.89 3.89 3.89
C LEU A 67 -4.16 3.95 2.39
N GLY A 68 -4.49 5.14 1.88
CA GLY A 68 -4.78 5.32 0.47
C GLY A 68 -4.54 6.75 -0.02
N ARG A 69 -4.67 6.95 -1.33
CA ARG A 69 -4.54 8.25 -2.02
C ARG A 69 -3.29 9.05 -1.59
N SER A 70 -2.20 8.35 -1.28
CA SER A 70 -0.94 8.97 -0.91
C SER A 70 -0.34 9.69 -2.12
N CYS A 71 -0.18 11.00 -2.04
CA CYS A 71 0.44 11.77 -3.10
C CYS A 71 1.40 12.82 -2.54
N VAL A 72 2.49 13.07 -3.26
CA VAL A 72 3.46 14.12 -2.95
C VAL A 72 3.66 14.93 -4.22
N ASP A 73 3.54 16.24 -4.06
CA ASP A 73 3.77 17.20 -5.13
C ASP A 73 5.17 16.98 -5.74
N PRO A 74 5.30 16.92 -7.09
CA PRO A 74 6.58 16.64 -7.75
C PRO A 74 7.74 17.52 -7.27
N ALA A 75 7.50 18.80 -6.96
CA ALA A 75 8.53 19.72 -6.49
C ALA A 75 9.05 19.40 -5.08
N TYR A 76 8.33 18.57 -4.31
CA TYR A 76 8.64 18.21 -2.93
C TYR A 76 8.98 16.73 -2.74
N ARG A 77 9.28 16.00 -3.84
CA ARG A 77 9.70 14.58 -3.81
C ARG A 77 11.17 14.39 -3.41
N ASN A 78 11.62 15.13 -2.40
CA ASN A 78 12.95 15.05 -1.81
C ASN A 78 13.02 14.16 -0.55
N GLY A 79 11.93 13.46 -0.22
CA GLY A 79 11.81 12.59 0.94
C GLY A 79 11.31 13.26 2.21
N ARG A 80 11.34 14.60 2.33
CA ARG A 80 10.90 15.25 3.57
C ARG A 80 9.39 15.14 3.79
N VAL A 81 8.60 15.32 2.73
CA VAL A 81 7.13 15.24 2.82
C VAL A 81 6.67 13.83 3.20
N ILE A 82 7.25 12.79 2.57
CA ILE A 82 6.86 11.41 2.89
C ILE A 82 7.27 11.01 4.31
N GLN A 83 8.40 11.52 4.82
CA GLN A 83 8.79 11.35 6.20
C GLN A 83 7.75 11.96 7.16
N LEU A 84 7.33 13.21 6.92
CA LEU A 84 6.31 13.86 7.75
C LEU A 84 4.97 13.11 7.73
N LEU A 85 4.57 12.58 6.57
CA LEU A 85 3.37 11.75 6.46
C LEU A 85 3.51 10.49 7.34
N TRP A 86 4.63 9.77 7.23
CA TRP A 86 4.87 8.56 8.01
C TRP A 86 4.98 8.81 9.52
N GLU A 87 5.61 9.91 9.93
CA GLU A 87 5.66 10.33 11.34
C GLU A 87 4.23 10.50 11.90
N ARG A 88 3.35 11.19 11.16
CA ARG A 88 1.96 11.39 11.59
C ARG A 88 1.08 10.15 11.48
N ILE A 89 1.33 9.28 10.52
CA ILE A 89 0.69 7.96 10.47
C ILE A 89 1.09 7.14 11.69
N ALA A 90 2.37 7.13 12.08
CA ALA A 90 2.83 6.40 13.26
C ALA A 90 2.19 6.95 14.55
N ASP A 91 2.12 8.27 14.71
CA ASP A 91 1.40 8.91 15.83
C ASP A 91 -0.06 8.46 15.87
N TYR A 92 -0.76 8.51 14.72
CA TYR A 92 -2.17 8.12 14.60
C TYR A 92 -2.38 6.63 14.92
N VAL A 93 -1.49 5.76 14.43
CA VAL A 93 -1.50 4.32 14.72
C VAL A 93 -1.39 4.06 16.22
N ASN A 94 -0.42 4.69 16.88
CA ASN A 94 -0.18 4.52 18.31
C ASN A 94 -1.34 5.06 19.15
N LEU A 95 -1.85 6.26 18.82
CA LEU A 95 -2.93 6.90 19.55
C LEU A 95 -4.23 6.09 19.51
N HIS A 96 -4.52 5.44 18.39
CA HIS A 96 -5.75 4.68 18.17
C HIS A 96 -5.56 3.15 18.28
N GLY A 97 -4.33 2.71 18.52
CA GLY A 97 -3.92 1.33 18.81
C GLY A 97 -3.97 0.37 17.63
N TYR A 98 -3.86 0.82 16.38
CA TYR A 98 -3.95 -0.08 15.21
C TYR A 98 -2.75 -1.03 15.13
N ASP A 99 -3.02 -2.32 14.88
CA ASP A 99 -1.97 -3.34 14.76
C ASP A 99 -1.49 -3.51 13.31
N TYR A 100 -2.37 -3.19 12.36
CA TYR A 100 -2.15 -3.43 10.94
C TYR A 100 -2.42 -2.16 10.12
N LEU A 101 -1.44 -1.75 9.33
CA LEU A 101 -1.65 -0.83 8.22
C LEU A 101 -1.89 -1.66 6.96
N VAL A 102 -2.96 -1.36 6.23
CA VAL A 102 -3.29 -2.05 4.98
C VAL A 102 -3.54 -1.07 3.85
N GLY A 103 -3.64 -1.57 2.61
CA GLY A 103 -4.00 -0.77 1.45
C GLY A 103 -3.60 -1.45 0.16
N CYS A 104 -3.64 -0.71 -0.94
CA CYS A 104 -3.26 -1.21 -2.25
C CYS A 104 -1.97 -0.53 -2.73
N ALA A 105 -0.99 -1.35 -3.12
CA ALA A 105 0.18 -0.89 -3.86
C ALA A 105 -0.10 -1.10 -5.36
N SER A 106 -0.47 -0.01 -6.04
CA SER A 106 -0.87 -0.03 -7.45
C SER A 106 0.32 0.10 -8.39
N LEU A 107 0.42 -0.81 -9.35
CA LEU A 107 1.33 -0.78 -10.49
C LEU A 107 0.55 -0.32 -11.71
N ARG A 108 0.70 0.97 -12.07
CA ARG A 108 0.07 1.54 -13.26
C ARG A 108 0.94 1.30 -14.48
N GLU A 109 0.31 1.09 -15.63
CA GLU A 109 0.96 1.07 -16.95
C GLU A 109 2.04 -0.02 -17.14
N ALA A 110 2.08 -1.04 -16.28
CA ALA A 110 2.98 -2.16 -16.43
C ALA A 110 2.40 -3.19 -17.40
N ASP A 111 3.20 -3.62 -18.39
CA ASP A 111 2.81 -4.72 -19.27
C ASP A 111 2.89 -6.09 -18.54
N HIS A 112 2.36 -7.14 -19.16
CA HIS A 112 2.35 -8.48 -18.56
C HIS A 112 3.76 -9.03 -18.29
N GLU A 113 4.78 -8.67 -19.06
CA GLU A 113 6.16 -9.14 -18.86
C GLU A 113 6.80 -8.47 -17.65
N GLN A 114 6.66 -7.15 -17.54
CA GLN A 114 7.09 -6.35 -16.40
C GLN A 114 6.38 -6.81 -15.11
N LEU A 115 5.06 -7.01 -15.15
CA LEU A 115 4.29 -7.52 -14.03
C LEU A 115 4.77 -8.91 -13.61
N SER A 116 5.03 -9.80 -14.57
CA SER A 116 5.54 -11.15 -14.31
C SER A 116 6.92 -11.13 -13.65
N ARG A 117 7.83 -10.25 -14.11
CA ARG A 117 9.15 -10.05 -13.48
C ARG A 117 9.05 -9.51 -12.05
N ILE A 118 8.20 -8.51 -11.83
CA ILE A 118 7.96 -7.96 -10.48
C ILE A 118 7.39 -9.05 -9.58
N HIS A 119 6.38 -9.79 -10.04
CA HIS A 119 5.76 -10.86 -9.27
C HIS A 119 6.77 -11.97 -8.88
N ALA A 120 7.59 -12.43 -9.84
CA ALA A 120 8.65 -13.40 -9.59
C ALA A 120 9.66 -12.90 -8.54
N LEU A 121 9.99 -11.61 -8.58
CA LEU A 121 10.87 -10.98 -7.59
C LEU A 121 10.25 -10.92 -6.19
N LEU A 122 8.99 -10.51 -6.08
CA LEU A 122 8.27 -10.45 -4.81
C LEU A 122 8.22 -11.85 -4.17
N LYS A 123 7.98 -12.88 -4.98
CA LYS A 123 8.05 -14.29 -4.55
C LYS A 123 9.44 -14.67 -4.03
N ARG A 124 10.50 -14.30 -4.75
CA ARG A 124 11.89 -14.61 -4.38
C ARG A 124 12.36 -13.90 -3.10
N PHE A 125 11.82 -12.73 -2.80
CA PHE A 125 12.05 -12.02 -1.53
C PHE A 125 11.16 -12.51 -0.37
N SER A 126 10.34 -13.54 -0.58
CA SER A 126 9.33 -14.00 0.38
C SER A 126 8.41 -12.86 0.84
N PHE A 127 8.11 -11.94 -0.08
CA PHE A 127 7.27 -10.77 0.19
C PHE A 127 5.78 -11.09 -0.04
N LEU A 128 5.47 -12.14 -0.80
CA LEU A 128 4.11 -12.65 -1.03
C LEU A 128 3.71 -13.61 0.09
N THR A 129 2.44 -13.54 0.54
CA THR A 129 1.92 -14.40 1.59
C THR A 129 0.43 -14.73 1.39
N GLU A 130 0.06 -15.96 1.78
CA GLU A 130 -1.34 -16.41 1.84
C GLU A 130 -1.90 -16.43 3.26
N ARG A 131 -1.06 -16.30 4.30
CA ARG A 131 -1.45 -16.60 5.69
C ARG A 131 -2.55 -15.69 6.26
N TYR A 132 -2.82 -14.57 5.59
CA TYR A 132 -3.86 -13.62 5.99
C TYR A 132 -5.21 -13.90 5.34
N GLY A 133 -5.31 -14.90 4.44
CA GLY A 133 -6.57 -15.27 3.80
C GLY A 133 -7.18 -14.15 2.97
N VAL A 134 -6.35 -13.39 2.24
CA VAL A 134 -6.77 -12.27 1.39
C VAL A 134 -6.52 -12.64 -0.07
N TYR A 135 -7.57 -12.60 -0.88
CA TYR A 135 -7.51 -12.99 -2.30
C TYR A 135 -8.26 -11.97 -3.16
N PRO A 136 -7.88 -11.75 -4.42
CA PRO A 136 -8.65 -10.89 -5.31
C PRO A 136 -10.05 -11.46 -5.57
N HIS A 137 -11.05 -10.60 -5.71
CA HIS A 137 -12.37 -11.01 -6.19
C HIS A 137 -12.25 -11.66 -7.58
N PRO A 138 -13.12 -12.62 -7.93
CA PRO A 138 -13.10 -13.23 -9.27
C PRO A 138 -13.15 -12.19 -10.41
N SER A 139 -13.93 -11.11 -10.24
CA SER A 139 -14.04 -10.02 -11.20
C SER A 139 -12.80 -9.13 -11.31
N SER A 140 -11.95 -9.16 -10.29
CA SER A 140 -10.76 -8.32 -10.16
C SER A 140 -9.49 -9.14 -10.26
N ARG A 141 -9.53 -10.41 -10.67
CA ARG A 141 -8.33 -11.25 -10.76
C ARG A 141 -7.39 -10.75 -11.85
N GLN A 142 -6.12 -10.53 -11.51
CA GLN A 142 -5.10 -10.20 -12.52
C GLN A 142 -4.80 -11.41 -13.41
N THR A 143 -4.91 -11.24 -14.72
CA THR A 143 -4.56 -12.26 -15.71
C THR A 143 -3.22 -12.00 -16.40
N GLY A 144 -2.65 -13.01 -17.05
CA GLY A 144 -1.47 -12.83 -17.91
C GLY A 144 -0.12 -12.83 -17.18
N LEU A 145 -0.10 -13.05 -15.86
CA LEU A 145 1.13 -13.34 -15.13
C LEU A 145 1.69 -14.69 -15.59
N ARG A 146 2.97 -14.70 -15.95
CA ARG A 146 3.69 -15.89 -16.38
C ARG A 146 4.83 -16.18 -15.40
N PRO A 147 5.14 -17.45 -15.11
CA PRO A 147 6.38 -17.80 -14.44
C PRO A 147 7.57 -17.25 -15.23
N ILE A 148 8.48 -16.55 -14.54
CA ILE A 148 9.75 -16.08 -15.11
C ILE A 148 10.87 -16.78 -14.38
N ASP A 149 11.65 -17.57 -15.11
CA ASP A 149 12.93 -18.09 -14.65
C ASP A 149 13.95 -16.96 -14.73
N ALA A 150 14.07 -16.20 -13.65
CA ALA A 150 14.95 -15.03 -13.63
C ALA A 150 16.43 -15.46 -13.47
N GLU A 151 17.19 -15.39 -14.56
CA GLU A 151 18.66 -15.52 -14.56
C GLU A 151 19.34 -14.33 -13.85
N GLU A 152 18.62 -13.23 -13.65
CA GLU A 152 19.12 -12.00 -13.07
C GLU A 152 19.45 -12.15 -11.58
N SER A 153 20.50 -11.43 -11.13
CA SER A 153 20.83 -11.38 -9.71
C SER A 153 19.75 -10.63 -8.92
N LEU A 154 19.58 -10.98 -7.63
CA LEU A 154 18.67 -10.29 -6.71
C LEU A 154 18.86 -8.76 -6.71
N LYS A 155 20.11 -8.30 -6.84
CA LYS A 155 20.45 -6.87 -6.89
C LYS A 155 19.91 -6.18 -8.14
N GLN A 156 19.99 -6.84 -9.31
CA GLN A 156 19.44 -6.31 -10.56
C GLN A 156 17.92 -6.26 -10.48
N MET A 157 17.29 -7.36 -10.06
CA MET A 157 15.86 -7.42 -9.93
C MET A 157 15.32 -6.39 -8.92
N TYR A 158 15.98 -6.20 -7.77
CA TYR A 158 15.61 -5.16 -6.79
C TYR A 158 15.55 -3.76 -7.41
N ARG A 159 16.40 -3.44 -8.39
CA ARG A 159 16.36 -2.13 -9.07
C ARG A 159 15.07 -1.93 -9.84
N LEU A 160 14.45 -3.01 -10.35
CA LEU A 160 13.19 -3.00 -11.08
C LEU A 160 11.98 -2.70 -10.19
N LEU A 161 12.07 -2.90 -8.86
CA LEU A 161 10.95 -2.58 -7.97
C LEU A 161 10.66 -1.07 -8.00
N PRO A 162 9.38 -0.68 -8.11
CA PRO A 162 8.99 0.71 -7.93
C PRO A 162 9.41 1.24 -6.54
N PRO A 163 9.71 2.55 -6.42
CA PRO A 163 10.13 3.14 -5.14
C PRO A 163 9.18 2.82 -3.97
N LEU A 164 7.87 2.80 -4.22
CA LEU A 164 6.86 2.50 -3.19
C LEU A 164 6.98 1.05 -2.68
N MET A 165 7.11 0.08 -3.59
CA MET A 165 7.30 -1.33 -3.22
C MET A 165 8.62 -1.56 -2.48
N LYS A 166 9.70 -0.86 -2.87
CA LYS A 166 10.97 -0.87 -2.12
C LYS A 166 10.76 -0.37 -0.68
N GLY A 167 9.98 0.68 -0.51
CA GLY A 167 9.62 1.21 0.80
C GLY A 167 8.89 0.18 1.67
N TYR A 168 7.87 -0.49 1.11
CA TYR A 168 7.16 -1.55 1.82
C TYR A 168 8.03 -2.75 2.15
N LEU A 169 8.87 -3.20 1.21
CA LEU A 169 9.84 -4.27 1.44
C LEU A 169 10.83 -3.90 2.56
N TRP A 170 11.30 -2.65 2.57
CA TRP A 170 12.21 -2.14 3.61
C TRP A 170 11.53 -2.09 4.99
N LEU A 171 10.27 -1.67 5.06
CA LEU A 171 9.47 -1.69 6.29
C LEU A 171 9.11 -3.11 6.74
N GLY A 172 9.34 -4.11 5.88
CA GLY A 172 9.03 -5.49 6.16
C GLY A 172 7.56 -5.82 6.07
N ALA A 173 6.84 -5.12 5.19
CA ALA A 173 5.48 -5.46 4.82
C ALA A 173 5.42 -6.86 4.20
N GLU A 174 4.18 -7.30 3.99
CA GLU A 174 3.77 -8.50 3.30
C GLU A 174 2.77 -8.10 2.23
N LEU A 175 2.68 -8.84 1.15
CA LEU A 175 1.66 -8.66 0.12
C LEU A 175 0.81 -9.91 0.04
N ALA A 176 -0.50 -9.78 -0.18
CA ALA A 176 -1.30 -10.91 -0.62
C ALA A 176 -0.68 -11.52 -1.88
N GLU A 177 -0.65 -12.84 -1.97
CA GLU A 177 0.06 -13.54 -3.04
C GLU A 177 -0.47 -13.14 -4.43
N GLU A 178 -1.78 -13.21 -4.61
CA GLU A 178 -2.41 -12.88 -5.88
C GLU A 178 -2.75 -11.37 -5.95
N PRO A 179 -2.29 -10.64 -6.99
CA PRO A 179 -2.71 -9.26 -7.20
C PRO A 179 -4.09 -9.16 -7.86
N ALA A 180 -4.73 -8.01 -7.66
CA ALA A 180 -5.98 -7.64 -8.32
C ALA A 180 -5.73 -6.68 -9.49
N TYR A 181 -6.59 -6.72 -10.50
CA TYR A 181 -6.71 -5.69 -11.52
C TYR A 181 -7.77 -4.66 -11.10
N ASP A 182 -7.39 -3.39 -11.08
CA ASP A 182 -8.28 -2.27 -10.85
C ASP A 182 -8.67 -1.63 -12.20
N PRO A 183 -9.93 -1.76 -12.66
CA PRO A 183 -10.35 -1.20 -13.94
C PRO A 183 -10.51 0.32 -13.90
N ILE A 184 -10.70 0.92 -12.73
CA ILE A 184 -10.86 2.38 -12.57
C ILE A 184 -9.51 3.05 -12.70
N LEU A 185 -8.50 2.54 -11.99
CA LEU A 185 -7.15 3.08 -12.01
C LEU A 185 -6.29 2.55 -13.15
N ARG A 186 -6.77 1.49 -13.83
CA ARG A 186 -6.08 0.73 -14.89
C ARG A 186 -4.71 0.25 -14.38
N SER A 187 -4.72 -0.42 -13.23
CA SER A 187 -3.52 -0.86 -12.52
C SER A 187 -3.64 -2.29 -12.02
N THR A 188 -2.48 -2.89 -11.76
CA THR A 188 -2.39 -4.14 -10.99
C THR A 188 -2.01 -3.79 -9.55
N ASP A 189 -2.89 -4.14 -8.63
CA ASP A 189 -2.81 -3.77 -7.23
C ASP A 189 -2.43 -4.98 -6.40
N TYR A 190 -1.46 -4.81 -5.51
CA TYR A 190 -1.15 -5.79 -4.46
C TYR A 190 -1.76 -5.31 -3.15
N PHE A 191 -2.49 -6.18 -2.45
CA PHE A 191 -2.95 -5.90 -1.09
C PHE A 191 -1.75 -5.91 -0.15
N VAL A 192 -1.47 -4.78 0.49
CA VAL A 192 -0.34 -4.58 1.41
C VAL A 192 -0.80 -4.85 2.83
N ILE A 193 0.01 -5.59 3.59
CA ILE A 193 -0.13 -5.77 5.04
C ILE A 193 1.16 -5.32 5.70
N LEU A 194 1.07 -4.37 6.62
CA LEU A 194 2.17 -3.98 7.48
C LEU A 194 1.77 -4.20 8.93
N ASP A 195 2.38 -5.22 9.54
CA ASP A 195 2.18 -5.57 10.95
C ASP A 195 3.10 -4.72 11.83
N GLN A 196 2.51 -3.92 12.72
CA GLN A 196 3.24 -3.02 13.60
C GLN A 196 4.33 -3.76 14.41
N LYS A 197 4.06 -4.98 14.87
CA LYS A 197 5.02 -5.78 15.66
C LYS A 197 6.25 -6.13 14.83
N GLN A 198 6.06 -6.48 13.56
CA GLN A 198 7.16 -6.79 12.66
C GLN A 198 8.02 -5.58 12.33
N ILE A 199 7.42 -4.40 12.14
CA ILE A 199 8.17 -3.16 11.94
C ILE A 199 9.09 -2.93 13.13
N THR A 200 8.55 -2.99 14.35
CA THR A 200 9.31 -2.74 15.59
C THR A 200 10.45 -3.75 15.75
N GLU A 201 10.20 -5.04 15.49
CA GLU A 201 11.21 -6.09 15.59
C GLU A 201 12.34 -5.91 14.57
N LYS A 202 12.01 -5.63 13.30
CA LYS A 202 13.01 -5.37 12.25
C LYS A 202 13.81 -4.11 12.51
N TYR A 203 13.16 -3.05 13.01
CA TYR A 203 13.85 -1.82 13.39
C TYR A 203 14.82 -2.07 14.56
N ARG A 204 14.39 -2.81 15.58
CA ARG A 204 15.23 -3.21 16.72
C ARG A 204 16.47 -3.99 16.27
N ARG A 205 16.28 -5.08 15.51
CA ARG A 205 17.38 -5.92 15.01
C ARG A 205 18.41 -5.17 14.17
N ARG A 206 17.98 -4.11 13.48
CA ARG A 206 18.83 -3.39 12.52
C ARG A 206 19.59 -2.22 13.12
N PHE A 207 19.07 -1.62 14.20
CA PHE A 207 19.60 -0.38 14.78
C PHE A 207 19.96 -0.46 16.26
N LEU A 208 19.40 -1.41 17.02
CA LEU A 208 19.65 -1.55 18.47
C LEU A 208 20.56 -2.73 18.82
N ASP A 209 20.74 -3.70 17.91
CA ASP A 209 21.65 -4.84 18.09
C ASP A 209 23.05 -4.57 17.46
N LYS A 210 23.50 -3.31 17.47
CA LYS A 210 24.86 -2.90 17.08
C LYS A 210 25.68 -2.44 18.28
#